data_AF-A0A946HUE5-F1
#
_entry.id   AF-A0A946HUE5-F1
#
_cell.length_a   1.000
_cell.length_b   1.000
_cell.length_c   1.000
_cell.angle_alpha   90.00
_cell.angle_beta   90.00
_cell.angle_gamma   90.00
#
_symmetry.space_group_name_H-M   'P 1'
#
loop_
_entity.id
_entity.type
_entity.pdbx_description
1 polymer ?
#
loop_
_entity_poly.entity_id
_entity_poly.type
_entity_poly.pdbx_seq_one_letter_code
_entity_poly.pdbx_strand_id
1 'polypeptide(L)'
;GGSGSTLVTALKLNRKAITVEQNEYIDNTIIPRVKRTLLGHRTTVSIENNYSGGGFVCYYELEQYEDVLAKSQYQWQGKKGEIQVEQYSFLQDQKLLDAIEIDYEKKNAKVVFEKLYPDVDMAETLSNLSGKHIKQIFEDKVVFEDGSEVIYDEMTFEKYPWIKPLIWWNSK
;
A
#
# COMPACT_ATOMS: atom_id res chain seq x y z
N GLY A 1 14.02 -10.35 9.29
CA GLY A 1 13.12 -11.30 9.95
C GLY A 1 13.86 -12.59 10.19
N GLY A 2 13.68 -13.59 9.32
CA GLY A 2 14.19 -14.95 9.41
C GLY A 2 12.99 -15.89 9.55
N SER A 3 12.99 -16.72 10.59
CA SER A 3 11.87 -17.63 10.86
C SER A 3 10.62 -16.97 11.48
N GLY A 4 10.58 -15.64 11.61
CA GLY A 4 9.48 -14.89 12.23
C GLY A 4 9.37 -15.04 13.76
N SER A 5 10.40 -15.57 14.44
CA SER A 5 10.35 -15.90 15.87
C SER A 5 10.11 -14.69 16.78
N THR A 6 10.76 -13.56 16.50
CA THR A 6 10.58 -12.31 17.28
C THR A 6 9.17 -11.74 17.13
N LEU A 7 8.64 -11.72 15.89
CA LEU A 7 7.29 -11.25 15.60
C LEU A 7 6.23 -12.04 16.38
N VAL A 8 6.29 -13.37 16.30
CA VAL A 8 5.29 -14.22 17.00
C VAL A 8 5.43 -14.17 18.52
N THR A 9 6.65 -13.94 19.02
CA THR A 9 6.88 -13.74 20.45
C THR A 9 6.25 -12.42 20.90
N ALA A 10 6.45 -11.33 20.14
CA ALA A 10 5.82 -10.05 20.44
C ALA A 10 4.28 -10.15 20.46
N LEU A 11 3.68 -10.84 19.48
CA LEU A 11 2.23 -11.08 19.45
C LEU A 11 1.74 -11.80 20.72
N LYS A 12 2.42 -12.87 21.13
CA LYS A 12 2.09 -13.65 22.35
C LYS A 12 2.22 -12.84 23.64
N LEU A 13 3.09 -11.83 23.64
CA LEU A 13 3.30 -10.90 24.74
C LEU A 13 2.38 -9.68 24.68
N ASN A 14 1.42 -9.65 23.75
CA ASN A 14 0.55 -8.50 23.47
C ASN A 14 1.33 -7.20 23.21
N ARG A 15 2.41 -7.29 22.43
CA ARG A 15 3.27 -6.17 22.02
C ARG A 15 3.12 -5.91 20.52
N LYS A 16 3.30 -4.65 20.12
CA LYS A 16 3.40 -4.24 18.72
C LYS A 16 4.83 -4.49 18.21
N ALA A 17 4.95 -5.00 16.99
CA ALA A 17 6.24 -5.25 16.34
C ALA A 17 6.14 -5.02 14.83
N ILE A 18 7.23 -4.53 14.24
CA ILE A 18 7.43 -4.45 12.80
C ILE A 18 8.56 -5.42 12.46
N THR A 19 8.38 -6.21 11.42
CA THR A 19 9.42 -7.12 10.91
C THR A 19 9.56 -6.91 9.42
N VAL A 20 10.79 -6.69 8.99
CA VAL A 20 11.14 -6.60 7.57
C VAL A 20 11.84 -7.90 7.19
N GLU A 21 11.48 -8.46 6.03
CA GLU A 21 12.12 -9.64 5.45
C GLU A 21 12.38 -9.42 3.97
N GLN A 22 13.42 -10.07 3.44
CA GLN A 22 13.72 -10.11 2.01
C GLN A 22 13.60 -11.55 1.51
N ASN A 23 13.25 -11.71 0.23
CA ASN A 23 13.08 -13.00 -0.46
C ASN A 23 11.84 -13.81 0.00
N GLU A 24 11.69 -14.99 -0.57
CA GLU A 24 10.55 -15.92 -0.43
C GLU A 24 10.36 -16.53 0.97
N TYR A 25 11.18 -16.12 1.96
CA TYR A 25 11.03 -16.57 3.34
C TYR A 25 9.73 -16.08 3.98
N ILE A 26 9.20 -14.95 3.50
CA ILE A 26 7.93 -14.40 3.97
C ILE A 26 6.77 -15.36 3.71
N ASP A 27 6.66 -15.90 2.49
CA ASP A 27 5.54 -16.75 2.08
C ASP A 27 5.62 -18.15 2.67
N ASN A 28 6.82 -18.74 2.66
CA ASN A 28 7.00 -20.13 3.04
C ASN A 28 7.15 -20.32 4.56
N THR A 29 7.59 -19.29 5.28
CA THR A 29 7.91 -19.41 6.72
C THR A 29 7.14 -18.43 7.59
N ILE A 30 7.24 -17.12 7.31
CA ILE A 30 6.71 -16.11 8.22
C ILE A 30 5.18 -16.11 8.21
N ILE A 31 4.54 -16.03 7.04
CA ILE A 31 3.07 -16.00 6.91
C ILE A 31 2.43 -17.25 7.55
N PRO A 32 2.85 -18.50 7.24
CA PRO A 32 2.31 -19.70 7.87
C PRO A 32 2.46 -19.69 9.40
N ARG A 33 3.61 -19.20 9.90
CA ARG A 33 3.88 -19.15 11.33
C ARG A 33 3.05 -18.08 12.05
N VAL A 34 2.84 -16.93 11.43
CA VAL A 34 1.94 -15.88 11.91
C VAL A 34 0.51 -16.42 11.96
N LYS A 35 0.02 -17.05 10.89
CA LYS A 35 -1.32 -17.68 10.86
C LYS A 35 -1.51 -18.68 11.99
N ARG A 36 -0.56 -19.59 12.20
CA ARG A 36 -0.58 -20.53 13.35
C ARG A 36 -0.61 -19.82 14.70
N THR A 37 0.16 -18.73 14.84
CA THR A 37 0.20 -17.95 16.08
C THR A 37 -1.15 -17.28 16.34
N LEU A 38 -1.76 -16.64 15.34
CA LEU A 38 -3.08 -16.04 15.44
C LEU A 38 -4.17 -17.07 15.79
N LEU A 39 -4.02 -18.33 15.33
CA LEU A 39 -4.89 -19.44 15.72
C LEU A 39 -4.62 -20.00 17.13
N GLY A 40 -3.69 -19.42 17.89
CA GLY A 40 -3.41 -19.83 19.27
C GLY A 40 -2.43 -20.99 19.41
N HIS A 41 -1.51 -21.17 18.45
CA HIS A 41 -0.51 -22.23 18.52
C HIS A 41 0.28 -22.22 19.83
N ARG A 42 0.15 -23.31 20.61
CA ARG A 42 0.73 -23.45 21.94
C ARG A 42 2.23 -23.70 21.90
N THR A 43 2.95 -22.93 22.70
CA THR A 43 4.41 -22.94 22.91
C THR A 43 4.67 -22.54 24.35
N THR A 44 5.89 -22.71 24.86
CA THR A 44 6.26 -22.28 26.23
C THR A 44 5.86 -20.82 26.49
N VAL A 45 6.21 -19.91 25.58
CA VAL A 45 5.89 -18.48 25.69
C VAL A 45 4.38 -18.22 25.75
N SER A 46 3.57 -18.93 24.95
CA SER A 46 2.11 -18.70 24.97
C SER A 46 1.46 -19.23 26.24
N ILE A 47 1.98 -20.32 26.81
CA ILE A 47 1.49 -20.89 28.07
C ILE A 47 1.82 -19.94 29.22
N GLU A 48 3.07 -19.48 29.32
CA GLU A 48 3.52 -18.56 30.37
C GLU A 48 2.78 -17.22 30.35
N ASN A 49 2.30 -16.79 29.18
CA ASN A 49 1.62 -15.50 28.99
C ASN A 49 0.11 -15.63 28.78
N ASN A 50 -0.48 -16.81 29.02
CA ASN A 50 -1.92 -17.07 28.83
C ASN A 50 -2.46 -16.63 27.46
N TYR A 51 -1.63 -16.70 26.41
CA TYR A 51 -2.02 -16.34 25.06
C TYR A 51 -2.79 -17.50 24.41
N SER A 52 -4.05 -17.25 24.05
CA SER A 52 -4.96 -18.22 23.43
C SER A 52 -5.14 -18.04 21.92
N GLY A 53 -4.43 -17.08 21.31
CA GLY A 53 -4.64 -16.69 19.91
C GLY A 53 -5.19 -15.26 19.79
N GLY A 54 -5.42 -14.84 18.56
CA GLY A 54 -5.90 -13.50 18.21
C GLY A 54 -4.80 -12.49 17.92
N GLY A 55 -5.23 -11.26 17.63
CA GLY A 55 -4.39 -10.19 17.08
C GLY A 55 -4.62 -9.99 15.59
N PHE A 56 -3.99 -8.96 15.05
CA PHE A 56 -4.07 -8.60 13.64
C PHE A 56 -2.67 -8.30 13.12
N VAL A 57 -2.39 -8.68 11.88
CA VAL A 57 -1.10 -8.45 11.23
C VAL A 57 -1.38 -7.98 9.80
N CYS A 58 -0.93 -6.76 9.50
CA CYS A 58 -0.77 -6.28 8.13
C CYS A 58 0.62 -6.65 7.65
N TYR A 59 0.74 -7.03 6.38
CA TYR A 59 2.04 -7.11 5.71
C TYR A 59 1.97 -6.28 4.43
N TYR A 60 3.09 -5.70 4.05
CA TYR A 60 3.24 -4.93 2.82
C TYR A 60 4.40 -5.51 2.04
N GLU A 61 4.25 -5.55 0.72
CA GLU A 61 5.31 -5.82 -0.22
C GLU A 61 5.76 -4.51 -0.85
N LEU A 62 7.06 -4.34 -1.01
CA LEU A 62 7.63 -3.17 -1.67
C LEU A 62 7.84 -3.50 -3.14
N GLU A 63 7.32 -2.65 -4.02
CA GLU A 63 7.57 -2.75 -5.46
C GLU A 63 9.06 -2.63 -5.77
N GLN A 64 9.55 -3.42 -6.73
CA GLN A 64 10.93 -3.31 -7.18
C GLN A 64 11.15 -1.99 -7.93
N TYR A 65 12.35 -1.45 -7.83
CA TYR A 65 12.67 -0.19 -8.49
C TYR A 65 12.51 -0.29 -10.01
N GLU A 66 12.88 -1.44 -10.58
CA GLU A 66 12.79 -1.76 -11.99
C GLU A 66 11.33 -1.79 -12.48
N ASP A 67 10.41 -2.34 -11.68
CA ASP A 67 8.98 -2.38 -12.01
C ASP A 67 8.37 -0.96 -12.01
N VAL A 68 8.74 -0.15 -11.01
CA VAL A 68 8.33 1.26 -10.95
C VAL A 68 8.86 2.02 -12.17
N LEU A 69 10.14 1.80 -12.53
CA LEU A 69 10.75 2.43 -13.71
C LEU A 69 10.05 2.04 -15.01
N ALA A 70 9.68 0.76 -15.16
CA ALA A 70 9.01 0.27 -16.36
C ALA A 70 7.60 0.87 -16.54
N LYS A 71 6.91 1.17 -15.43
CA LYS A 71 5.57 1.77 -15.43
C LYS A 71 5.57 3.30 -15.48
N SER A 72 6.66 3.93 -15.04
CA SER A 72 6.79 5.38 -15.03
C SER A 72 6.99 5.93 -16.44
N GLN A 73 6.19 6.93 -16.82
CA GLN A 73 6.35 7.60 -18.11
C GLN A 73 7.18 8.87 -17.94
N TYR A 74 8.41 8.81 -18.47
CA TYR A 74 9.39 9.89 -18.42
C TYR A 74 9.22 10.83 -19.62
N GLN A 75 8.89 12.10 -19.37
CA GLN A 75 8.81 13.11 -20.42
C GLN A 75 10.07 13.98 -20.41
N TRP A 76 11.07 13.56 -21.20
CA TRP A 76 12.27 14.36 -21.41
C TRP A 76 11.95 15.70 -22.10
N GLN A 77 12.07 16.80 -21.35
CA GLN A 77 11.91 18.17 -21.86
C GLN A 77 13.24 18.87 -22.19
N GLY A 78 14.37 18.16 -22.15
CA GLY A 78 15.67 18.77 -22.45
C GLY A 78 15.84 19.15 -23.93
N LYS A 79 16.69 20.15 -24.21
CA LYS A 79 17.00 20.58 -25.58
C LYS A 79 17.67 19.44 -26.37
N LYS A 80 17.27 19.26 -27.63
CA LYS A 80 17.90 18.31 -28.56
C LYS A 80 19.41 18.59 -28.64
N GLY A 81 20.23 17.61 -28.27
CA GLY A 81 21.69 17.65 -28.45
C GLY A 81 22.50 17.80 -27.16
N GLU A 82 21.88 18.06 -26.01
CA GLU A 82 22.56 18.11 -24.71
C GLU A 82 22.00 17.02 -23.79
N ILE A 83 22.83 16.03 -23.44
CA ILE A 83 22.49 15.01 -22.45
C ILE A 83 22.85 15.61 -21.08
N GLN A 84 21.90 16.33 -20.47
CA GLN A 84 22.05 16.87 -19.11
C GLN A 84 21.28 16.02 -18.11
N VAL A 85 21.70 14.76 -17.93
CA VAL A 85 21.04 13.84 -17.00
C VAL A 85 21.09 14.39 -15.58
N GLU A 86 22.12 15.18 -15.22
CA GLU A 86 22.23 15.78 -13.90
C GLU A 86 21.14 16.83 -13.60
N GLN A 87 20.42 17.32 -14.62
CA GLN A 87 19.33 18.30 -14.46
C GLN A 87 17.94 17.69 -14.60
N TYR A 88 17.84 16.37 -14.76
CA TYR A 88 16.54 15.73 -14.95
C TYR A 88 15.73 15.71 -13.66
N SER A 89 14.55 16.37 -13.68
CA SER A 89 13.66 16.43 -12.53
C SER A 89 12.54 15.39 -12.67
N PHE A 90 12.71 14.26 -11.98
CA PHE A 90 11.69 13.20 -11.89
C PHE A 90 10.35 13.67 -11.31
N LEU A 91 10.33 14.82 -10.64
CA LEU A 91 9.13 15.41 -10.07
C LEU A 91 8.07 15.75 -11.14
N GLN A 92 8.49 16.02 -12.38
CA GLN A 92 7.57 16.40 -13.45
C GLN A 92 6.99 15.18 -14.20
N ASP A 93 7.51 13.98 -13.91
CA ASP A 93 7.11 12.78 -14.61
C ASP A 93 5.78 12.21 -14.11
N GLN A 94 5.16 11.42 -14.96
CA GLN A 94 3.92 10.74 -14.65
C GLN A 94 4.27 9.39 -14.04
N LYS A 95 3.81 9.15 -12.81
CA LYS A 95 4.18 7.96 -12.05
C LYS A 95 3.43 6.73 -12.55
N LEU A 96 2.09 6.82 -12.58
CA LEU A 96 1.19 5.69 -12.85
C LEU A 96 0.00 6.11 -13.74
N LEU A 97 0.29 6.74 -14.90
CA LEU A 97 -0.77 7.31 -15.75
C LEU A 97 -1.77 6.25 -16.23
N ASP A 98 -1.32 5.02 -16.43
CA ASP A 98 -2.15 3.90 -16.90
C ASP A 98 -3.35 3.60 -15.98
N ALA A 99 -3.29 4.04 -14.72
CA ALA A 99 -4.38 3.93 -13.76
C ALA A 99 -5.55 4.91 -14.01
N ILE A 100 -5.40 5.91 -14.88
CA ILE A 100 -6.43 6.94 -15.06
C ILE A 100 -7.35 6.58 -16.22
N GLU A 101 -8.65 6.72 -15.99
CA GLU A 101 -9.67 6.82 -17.04
C GLU A 101 -10.19 8.24 -17.12
N ILE A 102 -10.09 8.84 -18.31
CA ILE A 102 -10.55 10.20 -18.59
C ILE A 102 -11.87 10.12 -19.35
N ASP A 103 -12.94 10.62 -18.74
CA ASP A 103 -14.20 10.87 -19.43
C ASP A 103 -14.18 12.31 -19.98
N TYR A 104 -13.94 12.43 -21.29
CA TYR A 104 -13.88 13.74 -21.96
C TYR A 104 -15.23 14.46 -22.00
N GLU A 105 -16.36 13.73 -21.91
CA GLU A 105 -17.70 14.33 -21.93
C GLU A 105 -18.03 14.96 -20.58
N LYS A 106 -17.73 14.25 -19.50
CA LYS A 106 -17.97 14.73 -18.13
C LYS A 106 -16.83 15.57 -17.56
N LYS A 107 -15.70 15.65 -18.28
CA LYS A 107 -14.46 16.31 -17.84
C LYS A 107 -14.01 15.81 -16.47
N ASN A 108 -14.09 14.50 -16.26
CA ASN A 108 -13.62 13.87 -15.03
C ASN A 108 -12.47 12.92 -15.33
N ALA A 109 -11.62 12.72 -14.32
CA ALA A 109 -10.56 11.74 -14.37
C ALA A 109 -10.67 10.84 -13.13
N LYS A 110 -11.02 9.57 -13.38
CA LYS A 110 -11.19 8.52 -12.38
C LYS A 110 -9.91 7.70 -12.26
N VAL A 111 -9.54 7.34 -11.04
CA VAL A 111 -8.46 6.38 -10.78
C VAL A 111 -9.05 4.97 -10.73
N VAL A 112 -8.47 4.07 -11.51
CA VAL A 112 -8.82 2.65 -11.61
C VAL A 112 -7.58 1.84 -11.22
N PHE A 113 -7.52 1.44 -9.95
CA PHE A 113 -6.34 0.75 -9.39
C PHE A 113 -6.14 -0.65 -9.99
N GLU A 114 -7.21 -1.27 -10.45
CA GLU A 114 -7.21 -2.60 -11.07
C GLU A 114 -6.36 -2.63 -12.36
N LYS A 115 -6.11 -1.47 -12.99
CA LYS A 115 -5.18 -1.36 -14.12
C LYS A 115 -3.71 -1.45 -13.71
N LEU A 116 -3.40 -1.13 -12.46
CA LEU A 116 -2.03 -1.17 -11.94
C LEU A 116 -1.65 -2.54 -11.43
N TYR A 117 -2.53 -3.10 -10.60
CA TYR A 117 -2.36 -4.41 -9.99
C TYR A 117 -3.73 -5.08 -9.81
N PRO A 118 -3.80 -6.42 -9.94
CA PRO A 118 -4.98 -7.15 -9.49
C PRO A 118 -5.13 -7.04 -7.96
N ASP A 119 -6.37 -7.00 -7.48
CA ASP A 119 -6.72 -7.12 -6.06
C ASP A 119 -6.07 -6.07 -5.13
N VAL A 120 -5.95 -4.81 -5.57
CA VAL A 120 -5.45 -3.71 -4.73
C VAL A 120 -6.36 -3.47 -3.54
N ASP A 121 -5.79 -3.46 -2.33
CA ASP A 121 -6.50 -3.02 -1.12
C ASP A 121 -6.67 -1.49 -1.15
N MET A 122 -7.81 -1.05 -1.69
CA MET A 122 -8.15 0.36 -1.79
C MET A 122 -8.30 1.03 -0.43
N ALA A 123 -8.88 0.34 0.55
CA ALA A 123 -9.08 0.89 1.89
C ALA A 123 -7.74 1.23 2.54
N GLU A 124 -6.81 0.28 2.50
CA GLU A 124 -5.47 0.43 3.07
C GLU A 124 -4.63 1.44 2.29
N THR A 125 -4.75 1.48 0.97
CA THR A 125 -4.10 2.48 0.12
C THR A 125 -4.51 3.90 0.49
N LEU A 126 -5.82 4.14 0.65
CA LEU A 126 -6.36 5.45 1.02
C LEU A 126 -6.02 5.83 2.47
N SER A 127 -6.01 4.85 3.38
CA SER A 127 -5.53 5.00 4.76
C SER A 127 -4.08 5.47 4.80
N ASN A 128 -3.19 4.78 4.08
CA ASN A 128 -1.77 5.13 4.00
C ASN A 128 -1.52 6.50 3.37
N LEU A 129 -2.28 6.85 2.33
CA LEU A 129 -2.13 8.14 1.65
C LEU A 129 -2.62 9.31 2.50
N SER A 130 -3.77 9.15 3.16
CA SER A 130 -4.39 10.22 3.96
C SER A 130 -3.86 10.28 5.40
N GLY A 131 -3.22 9.22 5.88
CA GLY A 131 -2.83 9.04 7.28
C GLY A 131 -4.00 8.79 8.23
N LYS A 132 -5.18 8.46 7.71
CA LYS A 132 -6.40 8.27 8.49
C LYS A 132 -6.62 6.81 8.84
N HIS A 133 -6.95 6.53 10.09
CA HIS A 133 -7.29 5.17 10.52
C HIS A 133 -8.65 4.73 9.99
N ILE A 134 -8.69 3.50 9.47
CA ILE A 134 -9.91 2.86 8.99
C ILE A 134 -10.79 2.48 10.18
N LYS A 135 -12.05 2.92 10.14
CA LYS A 135 -13.08 2.51 11.09
C LYS A 135 -13.89 1.32 10.57
N GLN A 136 -14.26 1.34 9.29
CA GLN A 136 -15.06 0.29 8.67
C GLN A 136 -14.78 0.21 7.16
N ILE A 137 -14.78 -1.01 6.63
CA ILE A 137 -14.62 -1.31 5.21
C ILE A 137 -15.94 -1.90 4.69
N PHE A 138 -16.39 -1.42 3.54
CA PHE A 138 -17.50 -1.95 2.76
C PHE A 138 -16.96 -2.34 1.37
N GLU A 139 -17.79 -3.04 0.58
CA GLU A 139 -17.41 -3.45 -0.78
C GLU A 139 -17.17 -2.25 -1.71
N ASP A 140 -17.94 -1.18 -1.54
CA ASP A 140 -17.94 0.01 -2.40
C ASP A 140 -17.33 1.26 -1.74
N LYS A 141 -17.00 1.21 -0.45
CA LYS A 141 -16.49 2.37 0.29
C LYS A 141 -15.67 2.04 1.54
N VAL A 142 -14.88 3.02 1.98
CA VAL A 142 -14.19 3.04 3.27
C VAL A 142 -14.66 4.19 4.14
N VAL A 143 -14.81 3.94 5.45
CA VAL A 143 -15.14 4.95 6.46
C VAL A 143 -13.97 5.05 7.44
N PHE A 144 -13.49 6.26 7.66
CA PHE A 144 -12.39 6.56 8.57
C PHE A 144 -12.89 6.93 9.97
N GLU A 145 -11.99 6.90 10.96
CA GLU A 145 -12.31 7.23 12.35
C GLU A 145 -12.77 8.69 12.55
N ASP A 146 -12.32 9.60 11.70
CA ASP A 146 -12.73 11.02 11.70
C ASP A 146 -14.13 11.26 11.10
N GLY A 147 -14.80 10.18 10.65
CA GLY A 147 -16.13 10.22 10.02
C GLY A 147 -16.10 10.53 8.53
N SER A 148 -14.94 10.77 7.92
CA SER A 148 -14.84 10.91 6.47
C SER A 148 -15.02 9.55 5.77
N GLU A 149 -15.63 9.59 4.59
CA GLU A 149 -15.86 8.40 3.77
C GLU A 149 -15.40 8.61 2.32
N VAL A 150 -14.93 7.53 1.70
CA VAL A 150 -14.51 7.51 0.30
C VAL A 150 -15.23 6.38 -0.40
N ILE A 151 -15.99 6.73 -1.44
CA ILE A 151 -16.70 5.79 -2.31
C ILE A 151 -15.78 5.48 -3.49
N TYR A 152 -15.45 4.20 -3.70
CA TYR A 152 -14.47 3.77 -4.70
C TYR A 152 -14.90 4.15 -6.12
N ASP A 153 -16.19 4.03 -6.43
CA ASP A 153 -16.69 4.33 -7.76
C ASP A 153 -16.64 5.81 -8.15
N GLU A 154 -16.62 6.70 -7.16
CA GLU A 154 -16.60 8.15 -7.33
C GLU A 154 -15.22 8.75 -7.05
N MET A 155 -14.18 7.92 -7.11
CA MET A 155 -12.80 8.31 -6.85
C MET A 155 -12.19 9.10 -8.02
N THR A 156 -12.70 10.32 -8.21
CA THR A 156 -12.18 11.27 -9.20
C THR A 156 -11.34 12.36 -8.54
N PHE A 157 -10.43 12.98 -9.31
CA PHE A 157 -9.57 14.04 -8.78
C PHE A 157 -10.31 15.32 -8.42
N GLU A 158 -11.52 15.55 -8.95
CA GLU A 158 -12.36 16.70 -8.59
C GLU A 158 -12.94 16.52 -7.19
N LYS A 159 -13.38 15.29 -6.87
CA LYS A 159 -13.99 14.97 -5.57
C LYS A 159 -12.94 14.70 -4.49
N TYR A 160 -11.84 14.04 -4.85
CA TYR A 160 -10.76 13.68 -3.93
C TYR A 160 -9.40 14.16 -4.45
N PRO A 161 -9.11 15.47 -4.50
CA PRO A 161 -7.84 15.99 -5.06
C PRO A 161 -6.58 15.45 -4.39
N TRP A 162 -6.68 15.03 -3.12
CA TRP A 162 -5.59 14.48 -2.33
C TRP A 162 -5.13 13.08 -2.79
N ILE A 163 -5.83 12.43 -3.72
CA ILE A 163 -5.39 11.15 -4.32
C ILE A 163 -4.37 11.33 -5.45
N LYS A 164 -4.19 12.57 -5.96
CA LYS A 164 -3.24 12.89 -7.04
C LYS A 164 -1.80 12.39 -6.80
N PRO A 165 -1.23 12.40 -5.57
CA PRO A 165 0.10 11.86 -5.31
C PRO A 165 0.29 10.38 -5.62
N LEU A 166 -0.80 9.61 -5.78
CA LEU A 166 -0.71 8.23 -6.24
C LEU A 166 -0.29 8.16 -7.72
N ILE A 167 -0.68 9.15 -8.53
CA ILE A 167 -0.47 9.12 -9.99
C ILE A 167 0.65 10.06 -10.45
N TRP A 168 0.92 11.16 -9.73
CA TRP A 168 1.97 12.12 -10.08
C TRP A 168 2.97 12.31 -8.94
N TRP A 169 4.25 12.39 -9.31
CA TRP A 169 5.34 12.65 -8.36
C TRP A 169 5.26 14.05 -7.72
N ASN A 170 4.79 15.05 -8.47
CA ASN A 170 4.52 16.39 -7.98
C ASN A 170 3.04 16.73 -8.09
N SER A 171 2.35 16.74 -6.96
CA SER A 171 0.89 16.86 -6.88
C SER A 171 0.41 17.75 -5.72
N LYS A 172 1.33 18.53 -5.13
CA LYS A 172 0.99 19.53 -4.11
C LYS A 172 0.19 20.69 -4.68
#